data_AF-A0A831SPA7-F1
#
_entry.id   AF-A0A831SPA7-F1
#
_cell.length_a   1.000
_cell.length_b   1.000
_cell.length_c   1.000
_cell.angle_alpha   90.00
_cell.angle_beta   90.00
_cell.angle_gamma   90.00
#
_symmetry.space_group_name_H-M   'P 1'
#
loop_
_entity.id
_entity.type
_entity.pdbx_description
1 polymer ?
#
loop_
_entity_poly.entity_id
_entity_poly.type
_entity_poly.pdbx_seq_one_letter_code
_entity_poly.pdbx_strand_id
1 'polypeptide(L)'
;MGDVIKIKKSTIKITIIAIVIFSFGLIVGKGGLSTNHATGLTLTVVTSDKCNSCDSSQIVEAVKRLFSGIKVNTISYENGGKAIVDKMGIKMLPAYIFSSDVKNEGNFSLVEKTLEEKNGEYYIIPDAVGSSFDPLHESECSDDEDDDNDGKIDCNDPDCSTSFKCVEKRETPEVDLFVMAYCPYGTQTEKAFLPVLELLGDKIDFNLRFVYYAMHGKKELDEQLRQYCIQKEQKSKLLPYLRCFLEAGKSEECLNKTNINKDALNSCINKTDKEFKITEKYNDKST
;
A
#
# COMPACT_ATOMS: atom_id res chain seq x y z
N MET A 1 2.34 37.92 -39.26
CA MET A 1 1.56 36.88 -39.97
C MET A 1 1.28 35.80 -38.96
N GLY A 2 0.08 35.80 -38.39
CA GLY A 2 -0.36 34.83 -37.41
C GLY A 2 -1.42 33.93 -38.03
N ASP A 3 -1.25 32.62 -37.91
CA ASP A 3 -2.22 31.63 -38.37
C ASP A 3 -3.06 31.15 -37.17
N VAL A 4 -4.33 31.54 -37.20
CA VAL A 4 -5.38 31.12 -36.28
C VAL A 4 -5.99 29.82 -36.81
N ILE A 5 -5.86 28.74 -36.05
CA ILE A 5 -6.49 27.44 -36.35
C ILE A 5 -8.02 27.59 -36.15
N LYS A 6 -8.77 27.51 -37.26
CA LYS A 6 -10.23 27.54 -37.27
C LYS A 6 -10.80 26.16 -36.92
N ILE A 7 -11.55 26.07 -35.83
CA ILE A 7 -12.33 24.89 -35.44
C ILE A 7 -13.59 24.82 -36.31
N LYS A 8 -13.79 23.69 -37.00
CA LYS A 8 -14.91 23.43 -37.91
C LYS A 8 -16.15 23.03 -37.08
N LYS A 9 -17.21 23.85 -37.11
CA LYS A 9 -18.52 23.52 -36.52
C LYS A 9 -19.08 22.25 -37.18
N SER A 10 -19.28 21.20 -36.39
CA SER A 10 -19.97 19.98 -36.82
C SER A 10 -21.48 20.16 -36.63
N THR A 11 -22.23 20.02 -37.71
CA THR A 11 -23.69 20.15 -37.75
C THR A 11 -24.32 18.86 -37.23
N ILE A 12 -24.86 18.88 -36.01
CA ILE A 12 -25.60 17.77 -35.42
C ILE A 12 -26.96 17.68 -36.12
N LYS A 13 -27.15 16.64 -36.94
CA LYS A 13 -28.47 16.24 -37.46
C LYS A 13 -29.20 15.47 -36.37
N ILE A 14 -30.21 16.08 -35.77
CA ILE A 14 -31.15 15.42 -34.86
C ILE A 14 -32.13 14.63 -35.73
N THR A 15 -31.92 13.32 -35.83
CA THR A 15 -32.90 12.40 -36.41
C THR A 15 -33.88 12.01 -35.30
N ILE A 16 -35.11 12.50 -35.40
CA ILE A 16 -36.24 12.10 -34.56
C ILE A 16 -36.54 10.64 -34.88
N ILE A 17 -36.20 9.72 -33.98
CA ILE A 17 -36.64 8.33 -34.04
C ILE A 17 -38.07 8.29 -33.49
N ALA A 18 -39.03 8.04 -34.38
CA ALA A 18 -40.42 7.79 -34.02
C ALA A 18 -40.50 6.55 -33.12
N ILE A 19 -41.00 6.74 -31.89
CA ILE A 19 -41.36 5.66 -30.98
C ILE A 19 -42.56 4.94 -31.59
N VAL A 20 -42.32 3.74 -32.12
CA VAL A 20 -43.38 2.78 -32.45
C VAL A 20 -43.89 2.24 -31.12
N ILE A 21 -45.11 2.66 -30.76
CA ILE A 21 -45.88 2.09 -29.66
C ILE A 21 -46.27 0.67 -30.10
N PHE A 22 -45.46 -0.31 -29.71
CA PHE A 22 -45.89 -1.70 -29.73
C PHE A 22 -46.74 -1.91 -28.49
N SER A 23 -48.05 -1.97 -28.71
CA SER A 23 -49.05 -2.46 -27.76
C SER A 23 -48.79 -3.94 -27.46
N PHE A 24 -47.75 -4.24 -26.68
CA PHE A 24 -47.60 -5.56 -26.08
C PHE A 24 -48.49 -5.59 -24.84
N GLY A 25 -49.53 -6.41 -24.92
CA GLY A 25 -50.54 -6.56 -23.88
C GLY A 25 -49.93 -6.79 -22.52
N LEU A 26 -50.60 -6.21 -21.52
CA LEU A 26 -50.50 -6.56 -20.11
C LEU A 26 -50.61 -8.08 -19.94
N ILE A 27 -49.47 -8.77 -19.95
CA ILE A 27 -49.31 -9.96 -19.12
C ILE A 27 -48.95 -9.42 -17.75
N VAL A 28 -49.98 -9.28 -16.91
CA VAL A 28 -49.83 -9.16 -15.46
C VAL A 28 -49.28 -10.50 -14.97
N GLY A 29 -47.98 -10.71 -15.17
CA GLY A 29 -47.20 -11.64 -14.39
C GLY A 29 -47.01 -10.98 -13.03
N LYS A 30 -47.71 -11.47 -12.02
CA LYS A 30 -47.44 -11.20 -10.60
C LYS A 30 -46.02 -11.69 -10.26
N GLY A 31 -45.00 -10.97 -10.69
CA GLY A 31 -43.66 -11.03 -10.12
C GLY A 31 -43.55 -9.89 -9.13
N GLY A 32 -44.20 -10.04 -7.97
CA GLY A 32 -43.93 -9.13 -6.87
C GLY A 32 -42.44 -9.20 -6.55
N LEU A 33 -41.80 -8.05 -6.30
CA LEU A 33 -40.70 -8.04 -5.35
C LEU A 33 -41.28 -8.63 -4.06
N SER A 34 -41.01 -9.92 -3.83
CA SER A 34 -41.29 -10.56 -2.56
C SER A 34 -40.37 -9.87 -1.56
N THR A 35 -40.93 -8.96 -0.77
CA THR A 35 -40.30 -8.56 0.49
C THR A 35 -40.31 -9.81 1.35
N ASN A 36 -39.28 -10.65 1.23
CA ASN A 36 -39.06 -11.79 2.10
C ASN A 36 -38.84 -11.21 3.49
N HIS A 37 -39.92 -11.22 4.26
CA HIS A 37 -39.94 -10.75 5.62
C HIS A 37 -39.23 -11.80 6.45
N ALA A 38 -37.94 -11.57 6.72
CA ALA A 38 -37.07 -12.46 7.46
C ALA A 38 -37.58 -12.56 8.90
N THR A 39 -38.38 -13.57 9.21
CA THR A 39 -38.86 -13.84 10.56
C THR A 39 -37.84 -14.68 11.31
N GLY A 40 -36.97 -14.03 12.07
CA GLY A 40 -36.02 -14.70 12.97
C GLY A 40 -34.54 -14.51 12.62
N LEU A 41 -34.23 -13.99 11.42
CA LEU A 41 -32.87 -13.67 11.04
C LEU A 41 -32.29 -12.58 11.95
N THR A 42 -31.08 -12.82 12.45
CA THR A 42 -30.33 -11.87 13.26
C THR A 42 -29.01 -11.53 12.60
N LEU A 43 -28.66 -10.24 12.60
CA LEU A 43 -27.33 -9.73 12.27
C LEU A 43 -26.69 -9.22 13.55
N THR A 44 -25.57 -9.81 13.95
CA THR A 44 -24.69 -9.29 14.99
C THR A 44 -23.62 -8.42 14.35
N VAL A 45 -23.50 -7.19 14.80
CA VAL A 45 -22.45 -6.24 14.40
C VAL A 45 -21.50 -6.07 15.58
N VAL A 46 -20.25 -6.49 15.41
CA VAL A 46 -19.19 -6.22 16.39
C VAL A 46 -18.43 -4.98 15.93
N THR A 47 -18.38 -3.94 16.75
CA THR A 47 -17.61 -2.70 16.51
C THR A 47 -16.73 -2.40 17.73
N SER A 48 -15.80 -1.46 17.64
CA SER A 48 -14.96 -1.05 18.77
C SER A 48 -15.10 0.46 19.01
N ASP A 49 -15.11 0.87 20.28
CA ASP A 49 -15.10 2.29 20.65
C ASP A 49 -13.77 2.96 20.32
N LYS A 50 -12.69 2.17 20.17
CA LYS A 50 -11.37 2.62 19.70
C LYS A 50 -11.33 2.82 18.18
N CYS A 51 -12.35 2.38 17.45
CA CYS A 51 -12.37 2.46 16.00
C CYS A 51 -13.12 3.70 15.48
N ASN A 52 -12.37 4.74 15.15
CA ASN A 52 -12.91 5.98 14.58
C ASN A 52 -13.54 5.81 13.18
N SER A 53 -13.19 4.75 12.45
CA SER A 53 -13.65 4.49 11.07
C SER A 53 -14.76 3.42 10.99
N CYS A 54 -15.16 2.80 12.09
CA CYS A 54 -16.08 1.64 12.09
C CYS A 54 -17.57 2.01 12.03
N ASP A 55 -17.95 3.09 11.34
CA ASP A 55 -19.37 3.42 11.17
C ASP A 55 -20.10 2.30 10.39
N SER A 56 -20.94 1.56 11.11
CA SER A 56 -21.69 0.42 10.56
C SER A 56 -23.03 0.81 9.93
N SER A 57 -23.43 2.08 10.02
CA SER A 57 -24.78 2.54 9.67
C SER A 57 -25.16 2.22 8.23
N GLN A 58 -24.24 2.47 7.27
CA GLN A 58 -24.51 2.26 5.85
C GLN A 58 -24.71 0.79 5.49
N ILE A 59 -23.87 -0.08 6.05
CA ILE A 59 -23.96 -1.53 5.82
C ILE A 59 -25.22 -2.08 6.49
N VAL A 60 -25.50 -1.68 7.72
CA VAL A 60 -26.73 -2.07 8.44
C VAL A 60 -27.99 -1.66 7.66
N GLU A 61 -28.01 -0.47 7.07
CA GLU A 61 -29.12 -0.04 6.21
C GLU A 61 -29.24 -0.89 4.93
N ALA A 62 -28.13 -1.17 4.26
CA ALA A 62 -28.12 -2.01 3.07
C ALA A 62 -28.65 -3.43 3.39
N VAL A 63 -28.22 -4.01 4.50
CA VAL A 63 -28.69 -5.33 4.97
C VAL A 63 -30.18 -5.29 5.29
N LYS A 64 -30.69 -4.24 5.97
CA LYS A 64 -32.13 -4.09 6.25
C LYS A 64 -32.98 -3.98 4.98
N ARG A 65 -32.44 -3.39 3.90
CA ARG A 65 -33.12 -3.31 2.59
C ARG A 65 -33.16 -4.68 1.90
N LEU A 66 -32.11 -5.49 2.06
CA LEU A 66 -32.03 -6.83 1.49
C LEU A 66 -32.85 -7.86 2.27
N PHE A 67 -32.89 -7.77 3.59
CA PHE A 67 -33.60 -8.68 4.49
C PHE A 67 -34.56 -7.88 5.37
N SER A 68 -35.81 -7.71 4.90
CA SER A 68 -36.79 -6.92 5.66
C SER A 68 -37.18 -7.65 6.95
N GLY A 69 -37.24 -6.92 8.07
CA GLY A 69 -37.58 -7.51 9.38
C GLY A 69 -36.40 -8.13 10.15
N ILE A 70 -35.18 -8.07 9.60
CA ILE A 70 -33.96 -8.54 10.30
C ILE A 70 -33.76 -7.82 11.64
N LYS A 71 -33.40 -8.60 12.67
CA LYS A 71 -32.99 -8.05 13.97
C LYS A 71 -31.50 -7.74 13.94
N VAL A 72 -31.14 -6.49 14.21
CA VAL A 72 -29.73 -6.09 14.28
C VAL A 72 -29.36 -5.90 15.74
N ASN A 73 -28.32 -6.62 16.17
CA ASN A 73 -27.72 -6.47 17.49
C ASN A 73 -26.31 -5.91 17.31
N THR A 74 -25.99 -4.80 17.97
CA THR A 74 -24.66 -4.21 17.93
C THR A 74 -23.98 -4.40 19.28
N ILE A 75 -22.76 -4.91 19.27
CA ILE A 75 -21.97 -5.19 20.47
C ILE A 75 -20.59 -4.56 20.32
N SER A 76 -20.06 -3.97 21.40
CA SER A 76 -18.69 -3.46 21.41
C SER A 76 -17.70 -4.62 21.60
N TYR A 77 -16.55 -4.53 20.96
CA TYR A 77 -15.47 -5.51 21.04
C TYR A 77 -15.04 -5.71 22.50
N GLU A 78 -14.87 -4.60 23.21
CA GLU A 78 -14.48 -4.50 24.62
C GLU A 78 -15.56 -5.10 25.53
N ASN A 79 -16.83 -4.92 25.18
CA ASN A 79 -17.99 -5.31 25.98
C ASN A 79 -18.65 -6.59 25.45
N GLY A 80 -17.88 -7.66 25.32
CA GLY A 80 -18.35 -9.02 25.00
C GLY A 80 -18.23 -9.43 23.53
N GLY A 81 -17.87 -8.50 22.63
CA GLY A 81 -17.58 -8.80 21.24
C GLY A 81 -16.31 -9.64 21.04
N LYS A 82 -15.31 -9.50 21.91
CA LYS A 82 -14.06 -10.28 21.88
C LYS A 82 -14.30 -11.80 21.79
N ALA A 83 -15.19 -12.34 22.61
CA ALA A 83 -15.52 -13.77 22.60
C ALA A 83 -16.10 -14.25 21.26
N ILE A 84 -16.82 -13.38 20.54
CA ILE A 84 -17.39 -13.68 19.22
C ILE A 84 -16.28 -13.69 18.17
N VAL A 85 -15.45 -12.64 18.18
CA VAL A 85 -14.32 -12.47 17.26
C VAL A 85 -13.31 -13.61 17.41
N ASP A 86 -12.96 -13.97 18.65
CA ASP A 86 -12.04 -15.08 18.97
C ASP A 86 -12.61 -16.41 18.52
N LYS A 87 -13.88 -16.71 18.87
CA LYS A 87 -14.56 -17.94 18.47
C LYS A 87 -14.54 -18.08 16.96
N MET A 88 -14.86 -17.02 16.24
CA MET A 88 -14.97 -17.03 14.77
C MET A 88 -13.64 -16.79 14.04
N GLY A 89 -12.53 -16.54 14.75
CA GLY A 89 -11.26 -16.18 14.12
C GLY A 89 -11.41 -14.99 13.16
N ILE A 90 -12.15 -13.97 13.58
CA ILE A 90 -12.29 -12.70 12.84
C ILE A 90 -11.13 -11.80 13.23
N LYS A 91 -10.58 -11.06 12.27
CA LYS A 91 -9.45 -10.14 12.51
C LYS A 91 -9.80 -8.68 12.32
N MET A 92 -10.85 -8.38 11.56
CA MET A 92 -11.17 -7.03 11.13
C MET A 92 -12.55 -6.61 11.64
N LEU A 93 -12.64 -5.39 12.14
CA LEU A 93 -13.85 -4.71 12.54
C LEU A 93 -14.18 -3.54 11.59
N PRO A 94 -15.46 -3.14 11.49
CA PRO A 94 -16.62 -3.77 12.14
C PRO A 94 -16.94 -5.14 11.52
N ALA A 95 -17.29 -6.13 12.33
CA ALA A 95 -17.63 -7.47 11.86
C ALA A 95 -19.14 -7.64 11.77
N TYR A 96 -19.62 -8.24 10.68
CA TYR A 96 -21.05 -8.45 10.41
C TYR A 96 -21.32 -9.94 10.32
N ILE A 97 -22.13 -10.46 11.23
CA ILE A 97 -22.34 -11.89 11.41
C ILE A 97 -23.83 -12.21 11.36
N PHE A 98 -24.25 -12.96 10.36
CA PHE A 98 -25.60 -13.48 10.26
C PHE A 98 -25.75 -14.80 11.01
N SER A 99 -26.94 -15.01 11.60
CA SER A 99 -27.33 -16.33 12.07
C SER A 99 -27.42 -17.33 10.92
N SER A 100 -27.31 -18.62 11.25
CA SER A 100 -27.34 -19.73 10.28
C SER A 100 -28.57 -19.75 9.37
N ASP A 101 -29.65 -19.09 9.78
CA ASP A 101 -30.92 -18.99 9.06
C ASP A 101 -30.83 -18.20 7.76
N VAL A 102 -29.77 -17.40 7.57
CA VAL A 102 -29.58 -16.59 6.35
C VAL A 102 -29.61 -17.42 5.07
N LYS A 103 -29.18 -18.68 5.13
CA LYS A 103 -29.22 -19.62 3.99
C LYS A 103 -30.63 -19.97 3.52
N ASN A 104 -31.63 -19.78 4.38
CA ASN A 104 -33.04 -20.07 4.09
C ASN A 104 -33.77 -18.85 3.51
N GLU A 105 -33.14 -17.68 3.52
CA GLU A 105 -33.74 -16.45 3.03
C GLU A 105 -33.66 -16.37 1.51
N GLY A 106 -34.73 -15.93 0.85
CA GLY A 106 -34.78 -15.94 -0.62
C GLY A 106 -33.80 -14.98 -1.31
N ASN A 107 -33.18 -14.05 -0.56
CA ASN A 107 -32.14 -13.15 -1.06
C ASN A 107 -30.71 -13.64 -0.75
N PHE A 108 -30.56 -14.84 -0.16
CA PHE A 108 -29.25 -15.41 0.19
C PHE A 108 -28.29 -15.46 -1.00
N SER A 109 -28.76 -15.91 -2.17
CA SER A 109 -27.93 -16.02 -3.39
C SER A 109 -27.33 -14.69 -3.86
N LEU A 110 -27.86 -13.54 -3.42
CA LEU A 110 -27.30 -12.23 -3.74
C LEU A 110 -26.05 -11.91 -2.90
N VAL A 111 -25.96 -12.46 -1.69
CA VAL A 111 -24.90 -12.16 -0.72
C VAL A 111 -23.95 -13.33 -0.47
N GLU A 112 -24.31 -14.54 -0.89
CA GLU A 112 -23.56 -15.79 -0.67
C GLU A 112 -22.04 -15.65 -0.93
N LYS A 113 -21.65 -14.98 -2.02
CA LYS A 113 -20.22 -14.80 -2.39
C LYS A 113 -19.44 -13.88 -1.45
N THR A 114 -20.14 -13.08 -0.65
CA THR A 114 -19.56 -12.17 0.34
C THR A 114 -19.58 -12.77 1.74
N LEU A 115 -20.15 -13.98 1.90
CA LEU A 115 -20.28 -14.65 3.19
C LEU A 115 -19.27 -15.79 3.31
N GLU A 116 -18.69 -15.92 4.49
CA GLU A 116 -17.86 -17.04 4.91
C GLU A 116 -18.53 -17.75 6.07
N GLU A 117 -18.74 -19.07 5.96
CA GLU A 117 -19.29 -19.87 7.05
C GLU A 117 -18.20 -20.17 8.08
N LYS A 118 -18.42 -19.76 9.34
CA LYS A 118 -17.53 -20.05 10.46
C LYS A 118 -18.34 -20.46 11.67
N ASN A 119 -18.07 -21.66 12.20
CA ASN A 119 -18.75 -22.24 13.36
C ASN A 119 -20.29 -22.24 13.28
N GLY A 120 -20.82 -22.46 12.07
CA GLY A 120 -22.26 -22.50 11.81
C GLY A 120 -22.94 -21.13 11.74
N GLU A 121 -22.20 -20.04 11.75
CA GLU A 121 -22.69 -18.68 11.47
C GLU A 121 -22.04 -18.14 10.19
N TYR A 122 -22.61 -17.08 9.60
CA TYR A 122 -22.15 -16.53 8.33
C TYR A 122 -21.59 -15.12 8.54
N TYR A 123 -20.29 -14.97 8.34
CA TYR A 123 -19.57 -13.71 8.48
C TYR A 123 -19.43 -13.03 7.11
N ILE A 124 -19.70 -11.73 7.02
CA ILE A 124 -19.43 -10.96 5.80
C ILE A 124 -17.92 -10.68 5.72
N ILE A 125 -17.28 -11.08 4.62
CA ILE A 125 -15.84 -10.89 4.44
C ILE A 125 -15.45 -9.40 4.49
N PRO A 126 -14.30 -9.03 5.10
CA PRO A 126 -13.91 -7.63 5.33
C PRO A 126 -13.95 -6.77 4.06
N ASP A 127 -13.42 -7.30 2.95
CA ASP A 127 -13.29 -6.61 1.67
C ASP A 127 -14.64 -6.19 1.07
N ALA A 128 -15.73 -6.91 1.41
CA ALA A 128 -17.06 -6.60 0.89
C ALA A 128 -17.72 -5.43 1.63
N VAL A 129 -17.26 -5.11 2.83
CA VAL A 129 -17.89 -4.12 3.74
C VAL A 129 -16.93 -3.03 4.21
N GLY A 130 -15.64 -3.11 3.84
CA GLY A 130 -14.62 -2.11 4.17
C GLY A 130 -14.11 -2.19 5.61
N SER A 131 -14.21 -3.35 6.25
CA SER A 131 -13.67 -3.55 7.62
C SER A 131 -12.15 -3.49 7.60
N SER A 132 -11.58 -2.58 8.39
CA SER A 132 -10.15 -2.20 8.29
C SER A 132 -9.46 -2.00 9.65
N PHE A 133 -10.18 -2.13 10.76
CA PHE A 133 -9.63 -1.99 12.09
C PHE A 133 -9.31 -3.37 12.67
N ASP A 134 -8.06 -3.60 13.04
CA ASP A 134 -7.64 -4.81 13.75
C ASP A 134 -7.59 -4.49 15.26
N PRO A 135 -8.51 -5.04 16.07
CA PRO A 135 -8.55 -4.77 17.51
C PRO A 135 -7.45 -5.52 18.29
N LEU A 136 -6.70 -6.40 17.63
CA LEU A 136 -5.57 -7.13 18.20
C LEU A 136 -4.23 -6.54 17.75
N HIS A 137 -4.25 -5.31 17.21
CA HIS A 137 -3.06 -4.61 16.76
C HIS A 137 -2.92 -3.29 17.52
N GLU A 138 -1.77 -3.10 18.15
CA GLU A 138 -1.43 -1.86 18.84
C GLU A 138 -1.46 -0.67 17.87
N SER A 139 -2.47 0.20 18.01
CA SER A 139 -2.74 1.24 17.03
C SER A 139 -2.04 2.56 17.35
N GLU A 140 -1.90 2.88 18.64
CA GLU A 140 -1.24 4.08 19.13
C GLU A 140 0.04 3.78 19.92
N CYS A 141 1.18 3.85 19.24
CA CYS A 141 2.48 3.52 19.84
C CYS A 141 3.14 4.64 20.68
N SER A 142 2.38 5.55 21.30
CA SER A 142 2.96 6.54 22.22
C SER A 142 1.98 7.19 23.21
N ASP A 143 0.95 6.49 23.65
CA ASP A 143 -0.04 7.03 24.59
C ASP A 143 0.06 6.42 25.99
N ASP A 144 1.07 5.57 26.24
CA ASP A 144 1.29 4.82 27.47
C ASP A 144 0.12 3.87 27.83
N GLU A 145 -0.74 3.51 26.86
CA GLU A 145 -1.83 2.54 27.02
C GLU A 145 -1.51 1.19 26.33
N ASP A 146 -2.23 0.14 26.72
CA ASP A 146 -2.19 -1.19 26.09
C ASP A 146 -3.45 -1.28 25.22
N ASP A 147 -3.25 -1.00 23.94
CA ASP A 147 -4.31 -0.62 23.04
C ASP A 147 -5.08 -1.87 22.54
N ASP A 148 -4.36 -2.97 22.35
CA ASP A 148 -4.87 -4.28 21.99
C ASP A 148 -5.15 -5.22 23.18
N ASN A 149 -4.80 -4.79 24.41
CA ASN A 149 -4.93 -5.53 25.66
C ASN A 149 -4.17 -6.86 25.69
N ASP A 150 -2.99 -6.91 25.06
CA ASP A 150 -2.11 -8.08 25.06
C ASP A 150 -1.07 -8.09 26.21
N GLY A 151 -1.02 -7.02 27.00
CA GLY A 151 -0.17 -6.86 28.17
C GLY A 151 1.16 -6.15 27.89
N LYS A 152 1.33 -5.58 26.70
CA LYS A 152 2.48 -4.76 26.31
C LYS A 152 1.98 -3.39 25.87
N ILE A 153 2.85 -2.38 26.02
CA ILE A 153 2.50 -0.95 25.89
C ILE A 153 3.48 -0.29 24.94
N ASP A 154 2.96 0.46 23.97
CA ASP A 154 3.73 1.29 23.04
C ASP A 154 4.95 0.56 22.43
N CYS A 155 6.16 1.12 22.58
CA CYS A 155 7.39 0.58 22.02
C CYS A 155 7.89 -0.70 22.70
N ASN A 156 7.27 -1.12 23.80
CA ASN A 156 7.49 -2.46 24.34
C ASN A 156 6.63 -3.50 23.62
N ASP A 157 5.69 -3.06 22.79
CA ASP A 157 4.88 -3.91 21.94
C ASP A 157 5.57 -4.21 20.58
N PRO A 158 5.67 -5.49 20.16
CA PRO A 158 6.16 -5.89 18.84
C PRO A 158 5.40 -5.27 17.65
N ASP A 159 4.10 -4.98 17.80
CA ASP A 159 3.25 -4.39 16.78
C ASP A 159 3.67 -2.95 16.46
N CYS A 160 4.24 -2.27 17.45
CA CYS A 160 4.83 -0.94 17.32
C CYS A 160 6.26 -0.90 16.77
N SER A 161 6.84 -2.05 16.42
CA SER A 161 8.24 -2.15 15.94
C SER A 161 8.54 -1.32 14.68
N THR A 162 7.52 -1.04 13.86
CA THR A 162 7.65 -0.22 12.65
C THR A 162 7.21 1.24 12.84
N SER A 163 6.70 1.59 14.02
CA SER A 163 6.28 2.94 14.34
C SER A 163 7.49 3.87 14.41
N PHE A 164 7.39 5.03 13.75
CA PHE A 164 8.42 6.06 13.79
C PHE A 164 8.69 6.58 15.22
N LYS A 165 7.72 6.44 16.12
CA LYS A 165 7.83 6.85 17.53
C LYS A 165 8.72 5.90 18.34
N CYS A 166 8.82 4.64 17.89
CA CYS A 166 9.56 3.57 18.55
C CYS A 166 10.92 3.27 17.90
N VAL A 167 11.33 4.10 16.94
CA VAL A 167 12.68 4.03 16.38
C VAL A 167 13.69 4.37 17.46
N GLU A 168 14.68 3.49 17.63
CA GLU A 168 15.80 3.68 18.55
C GLU A 168 16.48 5.04 18.30
N LYS A 169 16.55 5.88 19.33
CA LYS A 169 17.27 7.15 19.25
C LYS A 169 18.76 6.89 19.12
N ARG A 170 19.37 7.38 18.04
CA ARG A 170 20.81 7.27 17.78
C ARG A 170 21.45 8.66 17.77
N GLU A 171 22.66 8.76 18.31
CA GLU A 171 23.47 10.00 18.21
C GLU A 171 23.76 10.37 16.75
N THR A 172 23.93 9.37 15.90
CA THR A 172 24.11 9.51 14.45
C THR A 172 23.19 8.51 13.75
N PRO A 173 22.01 8.93 13.27
CA PRO A 173 21.12 8.04 12.53
C PRO A 173 21.75 7.62 11.20
N GLU A 174 21.55 6.35 10.85
CA GLU A 174 21.95 5.78 9.57
C GLU A 174 20.88 6.11 8.52
N VAL A 175 21.32 6.56 7.36
CA VAL A 175 20.45 6.89 6.23
C VAL A 175 20.95 6.16 4.99
N ASP A 176 20.23 5.11 4.62
CA ASP A 176 20.50 4.35 3.41
C ASP A 176 19.58 4.80 2.27
N LEU A 177 20.18 5.30 1.18
CA LEU A 177 19.46 5.63 -0.04
C LEU A 177 19.69 4.54 -1.09
N PHE A 178 18.66 3.72 -1.35
CA PHE A 178 18.71 2.66 -2.36
C PHE A 178 18.21 3.17 -3.71
N VAL A 179 19.09 3.16 -4.71
CA VAL A 179 18.79 3.69 -6.06
C VAL A 179 19.37 2.80 -7.16
N MET A 180 19.00 3.13 -8.39
CA MET A 180 19.68 2.68 -9.60
C MET A 180 20.28 3.90 -10.28
N ALA A 181 21.54 3.83 -10.70
CA ALA A 181 22.28 5.00 -11.18
C ALA A 181 21.70 5.69 -12.43
N TYR A 182 20.88 4.99 -13.24
CA TYR A 182 20.21 5.59 -14.40
C TYR A 182 18.68 5.65 -14.30
N CYS A 183 18.10 5.32 -13.13
CA CYS A 183 16.66 5.46 -12.93
C CYS A 183 16.27 6.95 -12.84
N PRO A 184 15.30 7.42 -13.63
CA PRO A 184 14.83 8.81 -13.55
C PRO A 184 14.32 9.21 -12.16
N TYR A 185 13.71 8.28 -11.42
CA TYR A 185 13.27 8.53 -10.04
C TYR A 185 14.45 8.48 -9.06
N GLY A 186 15.36 7.51 -9.21
CA GLY A 186 16.55 7.41 -8.37
C GLY A 186 17.43 8.66 -8.44
N THR A 187 17.73 9.11 -9.66
CA THR A 187 18.52 10.33 -9.89
C THR A 187 17.83 11.60 -9.40
N GLN A 188 16.48 11.67 -9.44
CA GLN A 188 15.74 12.78 -8.83
C GLN A 188 15.82 12.74 -7.30
N THR A 189 15.72 11.55 -6.69
CA THR A 189 15.90 11.39 -5.25
C THR A 189 17.31 11.76 -4.82
N GLU A 190 18.35 11.30 -5.52
CA GLU A 190 19.73 11.71 -5.22
C GLU A 190 19.88 13.24 -5.27
N LYS A 191 19.34 13.91 -6.31
CA LYS A 191 19.34 15.38 -6.41
C LYS A 191 18.64 16.05 -5.22
N ALA A 192 17.51 15.51 -4.77
CA ALA A 192 16.77 16.02 -3.63
C ALA A 192 17.52 15.82 -2.31
N PHE A 193 18.28 14.72 -2.18
CA PHE A 193 19.08 14.42 -1.00
C PHE A 193 20.36 15.26 -0.92
N LEU A 194 21.01 15.60 -2.04
CA LEU A 194 22.25 16.40 -2.02
C LEU A 194 22.25 17.59 -1.06
N PRO A 195 21.27 18.53 -1.08
CA PRO A 195 21.25 19.64 -0.12
C PRO A 195 21.03 19.20 1.34
N VAL A 196 20.30 18.10 1.56
CA VAL A 196 20.10 17.53 2.90
C VAL A 196 21.41 16.95 3.45
N LEU A 197 22.16 16.23 2.61
CA LEU A 197 23.46 15.66 2.99
C LEU A 197 24.49 16.76 3.28
N GLU A 198 24.45 17.87 2.55
CA GLU A 198 25.32 19.03 2.84
C GLU A 198 24.94 19.76 4.13
N LEU A 199 23.64 19.83 4.43
CA LEU A 199 23.14 20.45 5.65
C LEU A 199 23.44 19.60 6.89
N LEU A 200 23.22 18.29 6.79
CA LEU A 200 23.36 17.36 7.92
C LEU A 200 24.82 16.93 8.13
N GLY A 201 25.61 16.81 7.07
CA GLY A 201 27.04 16.52 7.17
C GLY A 201 27.33 15.29 8.02
N ASP A 202 28.05 15.50 9.11
CA ASP A 202 28.48 14.48 10.09
C ASP A 202 27.39 14.08 11.10
N LYS A 203 26.22 14.73 11.08
CA LYS A 203 25.08 14.37 11.95
C LYS A 203 24.35 13.11 11.51
N ILE A 204 24.65 12.57 10.34
CA ILE A 204 24.08 11.33 9.81
C ILE A 204 25.19 10.44 9.27
N ASP A 205 24.98 9.13 9.31
CA ASP A 205 25.80 8.20 8.54
C ASP A 205 25.06 7.83 7.26
N PHE A 206 25.38 8.55 6.19
CA PHE A 206 24.77 8.35 4.89
C PHE A 206 25.49 7.28 4.07
N ASN A 207 24.72 6.34 3.51
CA ASN A 207 25.18 5.39 2.52
C ASN A 207 24.31 5.43 1.26
N LEU A 208 24.95 5.71 0.12
CA LEU A 208 24.37 5.42 -1.18
C LEU A 208 24.48 3.90 -1.43
N ARG A 209 23.33 3.26 -1.64
CA ARG A 209 23.21 1.83 -1.90
C ARG A 209 22.52 1.59 -3.24
N PHE A 210 22.72 0.38 -3.76
CA PHE A 210 22.21 -0.02 -5.06
C PHE A 210 21.32 -1.24 -4.92
N VAL A 211 20.21 -1.23 -5.66
CA VAL A 211 19.35 -2.41 -5.74
C VAL A 211 20.08 -3.54 -6.48
N TYR A 212 19.70 -4.79 -6.21
CA TYR A 212 20.44 -5.96 -6.68
C TYR A 212 20.33 -6.25 -8.19
N TYR A 213 19.49 -5.50 -8.92
CA TYR A 213 19.25 -5.67 -10.36
C TYR A 213 19.55 -4.37 -11.12
N ALA A 214 19.84 -4.48 -12.42
CA ALA A 214 20.04 -3.34 -13.31
C ALA A 214 19.09 -3.42 -14.50
N MET A 215 18.28 -2.38 -14.69
CA MET A 215 17.31 -2.30 -15.79
C MET A 215 17.90 -1.60 -17.02
N HIS A 216 19.00 -0.87 -16.86
CA HIS A 216 19.65 -0.13 -17.94
C HIS A 216 20.94 -0.80 -18.44
N GLY A 217 21.09 -2.10 -18.16
CA GLY A 217 22.19 -2.95 -18.65
C GLY A 217 23.55 -2.60 -18.04
N LYS A 218 24.62 -3.02 -18.71
CA LYS A 218 26.00 -2.92 -18.20
C LYS A 218 26.41 -1.51 -17.75
N LYS A 219 25.99 -0.47 -18.48
CA LYS A 219 26.34 0.92 -18.15
C LYS A 219 25.92 1.29 -16.73
N GLU A 220 24.79 0.78 -16.25
CA GLU A 220 24.27 1.04 -14.92
C GLU A 220 25.06 0.29 -13.87
N LEU A 221 25.37 -0.98 -14.09
CA LEU A 221 26.26 -1.73 -13.21
C LEU A 221 27.63 -1.06 -13.08
N ASP A 222 28.21 -0.61 -14.20
CA ASP A 222 29.50 0.07 -14.23
C ASP A 222 29.47 1.38 -13.43
N GLU A 223 28.39 2.16 -13.53
CA GLU A 223 28.22 3.39 -12.75
C GLU A 223 27.95 3.12 -11.27
N GLN A 224 27.12 2.13 -10.94
CA GLN A 224 26.86 1.75 -9.55
C GLN A 224 28.15 1.27 -8.85
N LEU A 225 28.95 0.46 -9.54
CA LEU A 225 30.28 0.03 -9.07
C LEU A 225 31.22 1.22 -8.86
N ARG A 226 31.21 2.18 -9.78
CA ARG A 226 32.01 3.40 -9.68
C ARG A 226 31.61 4.22 -8.45
N GLN A 227 30.32 4.50 -8.27
CA GLN A 227 29.81 5.26 -7.12
C GLN A 227 30.07 4.54 -5.79
N TYR A 228 29.85 3.22 -5.74
CA TYR A 228 30.19 2.38 -4.59
C TYR A 228 31.68 2.52 -4.20
N CYS A 229 32.58 2.43 -5.17
CA CYS A 229 34.01 2.53 -4.92
C CYS A 229 34.47 3.95 -4.57
N ILE A 230 33.84 4.99 -5.13
CA ILE A 230 34.07 6.37 -4.70
C ILE A 230 33.65 6.55 -3.24
N GLN A 231 32.47 6.07 -2.86
CA GLN A 231 31.99 6.12 -1.47
C GLN A 231 32.95 5.40 -0.51
N LYS A 232 33.43 4.22 -0.89
CA LYS A 232 34.30 3.38 -0.05
C LYS A 232 35.70 3.95 0.15
N GLU A 233 36.36 4.37 -0.93
CA GLU A 233 37.79 4.72 -0.89
C GLU A 233 38.04 6.23 -0.84
N GLN A 234 37.05 7.03 -1.28
CA GLN A 234 37.18 8.47 -1.47
C GLN A 234 35.90 9.19 -1.03
N LYS A 235 35.31 8.81 0.13
CA LYS A 235 33.98 9.26 0.63
C LYS A 235 33.75 10.78 0.50
N SER A 236 34.77 11.59 0.81
CA SER A 236 34.68 13.06 0.70
C SER A 236 34.46 13.59 -0.72
N LYS A 237 34.77 12.80 -1.76
CA LYS A 237 34.55 13.13 -3.17
C LYS A 237 33.21 12.62 -3.71
N LEU A 238 32.45 11.85 -2.94
CA LEU A 238 31.17 11.28 -3.39
C LEU A 238 30.16 12.36 -3.75
N LEU A 239 29.85 13.29 -2.83
CA LEU A 239 28.84 14.33 -3.12
C LEU A 239 29.24 15.26 -4.28
N PRO A 240 30.51 15.74 -4.39
CA PRO A 240 30.96 16.46 -5.58
C PRO A 240 30.81 15.65 -6.88
N TYR A 241 31.08 14.34 -6.83
CA TYR A 241 30.93 13.47 -7.99
C TYR A 241 29.47 13.30 -8.39
N LEU A 242 28.58 12.97 -7.44
CA LEU A 242 27.14 12.83 -7.68
C LEU A 242 26.55 14.11 -8.25
N ARG A 243 26.89 15.27 -7.68
CA ARG A 243 26.46 16.58 -8.21
C ARG A 243 26.80 16.73 -9.70
N CYS A 244 28.03 16.40 -10.08
CA CYS A 244 28.43 16.45 -11.49
C CYS A 244 27.72 15.38 -12.33
N PHE A 245 27.67 14.14 -11.87
CA PHE A 245 27.09 13.03 -12.62
C PHE A 245 25.60 13.27 -12.90
N LEU A 246 24.86 13.78 -11.91
CA LEU A 246 23.42 14.03 -12.01
C LEU A 246 23.05 15.20 -12.93
N GLU A 247 24.01 16.02 -13.39
CA GLU A 247 23.78 17.05 -14.41
C GLU A 247 23.53 16.43 -15.79
N ALA A 248 24.35 15.47 -16.22
CA ALA A 248 24.36 14.97 -17.61
C ALA A 248 24.68 13.47 -17.78
N GLY A 249 24.90 12.72 -16.70
CA GLY A 249 25.24 11.29 -16.73
C GLY A 249 26.65 10.99 -17.25
N LYS A 250 27.57 11.96 -17.17
CA LYS A 250 28.91 11.89 -17.79
C LYS A 250 30.02 11.54 -16.79
N SER A 251 30.14 10.25 -16.47
CA SER A 251 31.02 9.75 -15.41
C SER A 251 32.49 10.15 -15.58
N GLU A 252 33.10 9.97 -16.77
CA GLU A 252 34.53 10.28 -16.99
C GLU A 252 34.86 11.77 -16.84
N GLU A 253 33.98 12.65 -17.32
CA GLU A 253 34.14 14.11 -17.13
C GLU A 253 34.10 14.45 -15.64
N CYS A 254 33.19 13.80 -14.89
CA CYS A 254 33.03 14.01 -13.45
C CYS A 254 34.18 13.46 -12.61
N LEU A 255 34.75 12.32 -12.98
CA LEU A 255 35.96 11.79 -12.34
C LEU A 255 37.12 12.79 -12.43
N ASN A 256 37.31 13.40 -13.60
CA ASN A 256 38.34 14.41 -13.81
C ASN A 256 38.02 15.70 -13.04
N LYS A 257 36.79 16.21 -13.15
CA LYS A 257 36.33 17.45 -12.50
C LYS A 257 36.49 17.41 -10.98
N THR A 258 36.35 16.23 -10.37
CA THR A 258 36.42 16.02 -8.92
C THR A 258 37.77 15.50 -8.44
N ASN A 259 38.76 15.40 -9.34
CA ASN A 259 40.10 14.89 -9.04
C ASN A 259 40.10 13.52 -8.34
N ILE A 260 39.20 12.62 -8.75
CA ILE A 260 39.16 11.26 -8.20
C ILE A 260 40.43 10.50 -8.62
N ASN A 261 41.07 9.82 -7.66
CA ASN A 261 42.20 8.95 -7.96
C ASN A 261 41.67 7.73 -8.74
N LYS A 262 41.93 7.71 -10.04
CA LYS A 262 41.43 6.67 -10.96
C LYS A 262 42.10 5.31 -10.73
N ASP A 263 43.36 5.28 -10.29
CA ASP A 263 44.06 4.02 -10.03
C ASP A 263 43.46 3.30 -8.81
N ALA A 264 43.23 4.06 -7.72
CA ALA A 264 42.55 3.55 -6.53
C ALA A 264 41.11 3.09 -6.86
N LEU A 265 40.38 3.90 -7.63
CA LEU A 265 39.03 3.57 -8.09
C LEU A 265 39.00 2.27 -8.91
N ASN A 266 39.86 2.14 -9.92
CA ASN A 266 39.92 0.96 -10.78
C ASN A 266 40.34 -0.29 -10.00
N SER A 267 41.25 -0.15 -9.04
CA SER A 267 41.64 -1.23 -8.13
C SER A 267 40.44 -1.71 -7.29
N CYS A 268 39.66 -0.77 -6.72
CA CYS A 268 38.44 -1.10 -6.00
C CYS A 268 37.39 -1.78 -6.89
N ILE A 269 37.17 -1.25 -8.10
CA ILE A 269 36.18 -1.82 -9.04
C ILE A 269 36.56 -3.26 -9.38
N ASN A 270 37.81 -3.51 -9.76
CA ASN A 270 38.28 -4.85 -10.11
C ASN A 270 38.18 -5.83 -8.93
N LYS A 271 38.54 -5.38 -7.72
CA LYS A 271 38.41 -6.20 -6.50
C LYS A 271 36.95 -6.53 -6.20
N THR A 272 36.08 -5.52 -6.26
CA THR A 272 34.64 -5.65 -5.95
C THR A 272 33.92 -6.52 -6.98
N ASP A 273 34.21 -6.32 -8.27
CA ASP A 273 33.66 -7.16 -9.36
C ASP A 273 34.04 -8.63 -9.18
N LYS A 274 35.30 -8.91 -8.82
CA LYS A 274 35.76 -10.28 -8.55
C LYS A 274 35.12 -10.87 -7.29
N GLU A 275 34.99 -10.09 -6.23
CA GLU A 275 34.40 -10.52 -4.95
C GLU A 275 32.92 -10.88 -5.10
N PHE A 276 32.14 -10.02 -5.76
CA PHE A 276 30.69 -10.20 -5.88
C PHE A 276 30.24 -10.84 -7.19
N LYS A 277 31.19 -11.12 -8.09
CA LYS A 277 30.96 -11.73 -9.41
C LYS A 277 29.99 -10.91 -10.27
N ILE A 278 30.11 -9.59 -10.26
CA ILE A 278 29.09 -8.70 -10.84
C ILE A 278 29.01 -8.88 -12.36
N THR A 279 30.15 -8.80 -13.05
CA THR A 279 30.23 -8.98 -14.51
C THR A 279 29.90 -10.42 -14.92
N GLU A 280 30.33 -11.41 -14.13
CA GLU A 280 29.99 -12.83 -14.35
C GLU A 280 28.47 -13.02 -14.32
N LYS A 281 27.80 -12.54 -13.25
CA LYS A 281 26.35 -12.63 -13.09
C LYS A 281 25.58 -11.83 -14.14
N TYR A 282 26.09 -10.68 -14.58
CA TYR A 282 25.47 -9.92 -15.65
C TYR A 282 25.51 -10.65 -17.00
N ASN A 283 26.60 -11.36 -17.28
CA ASN A 283 26.76 -12.11 -18.52
C ASN A 283 26.02 -13.45 -18.51
N ASP A 284 25.68 -13.95 -17.33
CA ASP A 284 24.88 -15.15 -17.16
C ASP A 284 23.42 -14.88 -17.56
N LYS A 285 23.01 -15.46 -18.70
CA LYS A 285 21.65 -15.35 -19.24
C LYS A 285 20.78 -16.57 -18.90
N SER A 286 21.16 -17.35 -17.89
CA SER A 286 20.47 -18.61 -17.54
C SER A 286 19.14 -18.42 -16.80
N THR A 287 18.69 -17.18 -16.61
CA THR A 287 17.38 -16.81 -16.04
C THR A 287 16.62 -15.86 -16.93
#